data_AF-A0A8T5IJ74-F1
#
_entry.id   AF-A0A8T5IJ74-F1
#
_cell.length_a   1.000
_cell.length_b   1.000
_cell.length_c   1.000
_cell.angle_alpha   90.00
_cell.angle_beta   90.00
_cell.angle_gamma   90.00
#
_symmetry.space_group_name_H-M   'P 1'
#
loop_
_entity.id
_entity.type
_entity.pdbx_description
1 polymer ?
#
loop_
_entity_poly.entity_id
_entity_poly.type
_entity_poly.pdbx_seq_one_letter_code
_entity_poly.pdbx_strand_id
1 'polypeptide(L)'
;MKNKKGISAVVGSVLMVVLVMVLTAMIWVSVKNVVEEELEGVQSCLGNYDKITLNNRYTCYNSKNKQLNFSISVEDVNVSEIIVLISGEGETKSLRINGENNYLYTKNFADIDYGEKLILPSADTGKSYSVNTSHADFKMDKIDLIEIGIIIGKEKCDISDFISSVDDCRLLV
;
A
#
# COMPACT_ATOMS: atom_id res chain seq x y z
N MET A 1 25.25 71.06 -2.86
CA MET A 1 23.99 70.58 -3.46
C MET A 1 24.16 69.11 -3.84
N LYS A 2 23.30 68.22 -3.32
CA LYS A 2 23.42 66.76 -3.49
C LYS A 2 22.91 66.34 -4.89
N ASN A 3 23.78 65.76 -5.70
CA ASN A 3 23.45 65.18 -7.01
C ASN A 3 22.52 63.97 -6.83
N LYS A 4 21.20 64.14 -7.03
CA LYS A 4 20.26 63.03 -7.17
C LYS A 4 20.21 62.62 -8.65
N LYS A 5 20.94 61.55 -9.01
CA LYS A 5 20.78 60.89 -10.30
C LYS A 5 19.47 60.10 -10.26
N GLY A 6 18.46 60.56 -11.01
CA GLY A 6 17.24 59.80 -11.22
C GLY A 6 17.59 58.53 -12.00
N ILE A 7 17.38 57.37 -11.37
CA ILE A 7 17.44 56.08 -12.05
C ILE A 7 16.36 56.14 -13.13
N SER A 8 16.77 56.00 -14.39
CA SER A 8 15.86 56.03 -15.55
C SER A 8 14.77 54.96 -15.35
N ALA A 9 13.50 55.32 -15.51
CA ALA A 9 12.35 54.43 -15.28
C ALA A 9 12.46 53.08 -16.04
N VAL A 10 13.17 53.09 -17.17
CA VAL A 10 13.50 51.91 -17.98
C VAL A 10 14.39 50.92 -17.22
N VAL A 11 15.35 51.40 -16.44
CA VAL A 11 16.23 50.54 -15.63
C VAL A 11 15.43 49.88 -14.52
N GLY A 12 14.47 50.60 -13.93
CA GLY A 12 13.57 50.06 -12.90
C GLY A 12 12.66 48.94 -13.43
N SER A 13 12.08 49.11 -14.63
CA SER A 13 11.20 48.09 -15.21
C SER A 13 11.94 46.82 -15.63
N VAL A 14 13.12 46.95 -16.23
CA VAL A 14 13.96 45.78 -16.59
C VAL A 14 14.38 45.00 -15.34
N LEU A 15 14.74 45.69 -14.27
CA LEU A 15 15.17 45.06 -13.02
C LEU A 15 14.01 44.33 -12.32
N MET A 16 12.79 44.88 -12.38
CA MET A 16 11.56 44.21 -11.95
C MET A 16 11.29 42.92 -12.73
N VAL A 17 11.41 42.96 -14.06
CA VAL A 17 11.15 41.79 -14.92
C VAL A 17 12.16 40.67 -14.65
N VAL A 18 13.44 41.01 -14.53
CA VAL A 18 14.50 40.04 -14.20
C VAL A 18 14.22 39.39 -12.85
N LEU A 19 13.82 40.17 -11.85
CA LEU A 19 13.53 39.66 -10.50
C LEU A 19 12.35 38.67 -10.51
N VAL A 20 11.30 38.96 -11.29
CA VAL A 20 10.17 38.03 -11.46
C VAL A 20 10.61 36.72 -12.12
N MET A 21 11.43 36.77 -13.17
CA MET A 21 11.93 35.54 -13.84
C MET A 21 12.78 34.66 -12.91
N VAL A 22 13.58 35.27 -12.04
CA VAL A 22 14.39 34.53 -11.06
C VAL A 22 13.49 33.83 -10.04
N LEU A 23 12.46 34.54 -9.54
CA LEU A 23 11.51 33.96 -8.59
C LEU A 23 10.72 32.80 -9.21
N THR A 24 10.24 32.94 -10.45
CA THR A 24 9.51 31.86 -11.12
C THR A 24 10.41 30.65 -11.39
N ALA A 25 11.67 30.86 -11.77
CA ALA A 25 12.62 29.78 -11.97
C ALA A 25 12.91 29.01 -10.67
N MET A 26 13.09 29.71 -9.54
CA MET A 26 13.30 29.06 -8.23
C MET A 26 12.09 28.21 -7.82
N ILE A 27 10.87 28.74 -7.99
CA ILE A 27 9.64 28.00 -7.69
C ILE A 27 9.55 26.76 -8.59
N TRP A 28 9.85 26.91 -9.88
CA TRP A 28 9.78 25.81 -10.84
C TRP A 28 10.74 24.65 -10.48
N VAL A 29 11.97 24.96 -10.09
CA VAL A 29 12.95 23.92 -9.68
C VAL A 29 12.45 23.16 -8.45
N SER A 30 11.96 23.86 -7.43
CA SER A 30 11.45 23.20 -6.22
C SER A 30 10.21 22.34 -6.51
N VAL A 31 9.27 22.83 -7.32
CA VAL A 31 8.07 22.07 -7.70
C VAL A 31 8.47 20.87 -8.56
N LYS A 32 9.38 21.05 -9.51
CA LYS A 32 9.82 19.99 -10.42
C LYS A 32 10.42 18.81 -9.66
N ASN A 33 11.30 19.08 -8.69
CA ASN A 33 11.95 18.01 -7.91
C ASN A 33 10.91 17.19 -7.12
N VAL A 34 9.92 17.85 -6.50
CA VAL A 34 8.85 17.17 -5.76
C VAL A 34 7.97 16.35 -6.70
N VAL A 35 7.65 16.88 -7.88
CA VAL A 35 6.82 16.18 -8.86
C VAL A 35 7.55 14.99 -9.47
N GLU A 36 8.86 15.09 -9.76
CA GLU A 36 9.64 13.97 -10.30
C GLU A 36 9.75 12.82 -9.29
N GLU A 37 9.99 13.10 -7.99
CA GLU A 37 10.03 12.08 -6.94
C GLU A 37 8.69 11.33 -6.79
N GLU A 38 7.57 12.05 -6.78
CA GLU A 38 6.22 11.46 -6.72
C GLU A 38 5.91 10.60 -7.96
N LEU A 39 6.34 11.05 -9.16
CA LEU A 39 6.08 10.33 -10.41
C LEU A 39 6.85 9.01 -10.52
N GLU A 40 8.10 8.94 -10.03
CA GLU A 40 8.90 7.71 -10.04
C GLU A 40 8.30 6.63 -9.14
N GLY A 41 7.83 7.00 -7.94
CA GLY A 41 7.14 6.09 -7.02
C GLY A 41 5.80 5.60 -7.59
N VAL A 42 5.02 6.51 -8.17
CA VAL A 42 3.73 6.21 -8.80
C VAL A 42 3.90 5.31 -10.03
N GLN A 43 4.95 5.48 -10.84
CA GLN A 43 5.21 4.64 -12.01
C GLN A 43 5.46 3.18 -11.65
N SER A 44 6.14 2.92 -10.53
CA SER A 44 6.40 1.56 -10.04
C SER A 44 5.13 0.86 -9.53
N CYS A 45 4.16 1.62 -9.02
CA CYS A 45 2.90 1.11 -8.49
C CYS A 45 1.77 1.01 -9.52
N LEU A 46 1.61 2.00 -10.39
CA LEU A 46 0.52 2.05 -11.39
C LEU A 46 0.59 0.90 -12.40
N GLY A 47 1.79 0.47 -12.78
CA GLY A 47 1.96 -0.64 -13.73
C GLY A 47 1.71 -2.03 -13.14
N ASN A 48 1.53 -2.13 -11.82
CA ASN A 48 1.43 -3.40 -11.09
C ASN A 48 0.19 -3.46 -10.17
N TYR A 49 -0.72 -2.49 -10.28
CA TYR A 49 -1.87 -2.38 -9.39
C TYR A 49 -2.86 -3.53 -9.57
N ASP A 50 -3.10 -3.95 -10.80
CA ASP A 50 -3.98 -5.06 -11.19
C ASP A 50 -3.32 -6.45 -11.10
N LYS A 51 -2.01 -6.47 -10.86
CA LYS A 51 -1.20 -7.69 -10.84
C LYS A 51 -1.23 -8.43 -9.50
N ILE A 52 -1.70 -7.80 -8.42
CA ILE A 52 -1.90 -8.48 -7.14
C ILE A 52 -3.35 -8.38 -6.72
N THR A 53 -4.02 -9.54 -6.63
CA THR A 53 -5.46 -9.62 -6.41
C THR A 53 -5.80 -10.55 -5.25
N LEU A 54 -6.88 -10.21 -4.54
CA LEU A 54 -7.51 -11.08 -3.56
C LEU A 54 -8.49 -12.02 -4.27
N ASN A 55 -8.33 -13.32 -4.02
CA ASN A 55 -9.25 -14.30 -4.58
C ASN A 55 -10.49 -14.43 -3.69
N ASN A 56 -11.59 -13.81 -4.12
CA ASN A 56 -12.84 -13.81 -3.37
C ASN A 56 -13.41 -15.24 -3.13
N ARG A 57 -13.19 -16.19 -4.05
CA ARG A 57 -13.67 -17.57 -3.88
C ARG A 57 -12.97 -18.34 -2.77
N TYR A 58 -11.75 -17.93 -2.42
CA TYR A 58 -10.96 -18.54 -1.35
C TYR A 58 -10.75 -17.60 -0.17
N THR A 59 -11.53 -16.51 -0.12
CA THR A 59 -11.52 -15.54 0.97
C THR A 59 -12.84 -15.60 1.71
N CYS A 60 -12.79 -16.04 2.96
CA CYS A 60 -13.98 -16.25 3.77
C CYS A 60 -13.64 -16.28 5.26
N TYR A 61 -14.64 -15.98 6.08
CA TYR A 61 -14.52 -16.02 7.53
C TYR A 61 -15.42 -17.11 8.13
N ASN A 62 -14.85 -18.00 8.92
CA ASN A 62 -15.60 -18.99 9.67
C ASN A 62 -15.79 -18.54 11.12
N SER A 63 -16.96 -18.00 11.42
CA SER A 63 -17.32 -17.51 12.76
C SER A 63 -17.33 -18.58 13.85
N LYS A 64 -17.55 -19.86 13.49
CA LYS A 64 -17.57 -20.99 14.43
C LYS A 64 -16.16 -21.40 14.86
N ASN A 65 -15.24 -21.46 13.90
CA ASN A 65 -13.86 -21.84 14.15
C ASN A 65 -12.95 -20.64 14.42
N LYS A 66 -13.50 -19.41 14.37
CA LYS A 66 -12.77 -18.14 14.53
C LYS A 66 -11.55 -18.09 13.62
N GLN A 67 -11.78 -18.41 12.35
CA GLN A 67 -10.72 -18.54 11.36
C GLN A 67 -11.10 -17.76 10.11
N LEU A 68 -10.26 -16.80 9.75
CA LEU A 68 -10.29 -16.16 8.44
C LEU A 68 -9.35 -16.93 7.51
N ASN A 69 -9.82 -17.24 6.31
CA ASN A 69 -8.98 -17.67 5.21
C ASN A 69 -9.01 -16.60 4.13
N PHE A 70 -7.86 -16.30 3.54
CA PHE A 70 -7.78 -15.43 2.38
C PHE A 70 -6.70 -15.94 1.43
N SER A 71 -6.83 -15.60 0.16
CA SER A 71 -5.87 -16.02 -0.86
C SER A 71 -5.48 -14.85 -1.73
N ILE A 72 -4.18 -14.71 -1.95
CA ILE A 72 -3.58 -13.62 -2.73
C ILE A 72 -2.93 -14.24 -3.96
N SER A 73 -3.20 -13.66 -5.12
CA SER A 73 -2.57 -14.04 -6.39
C SER A 73 -1.66 -12.91 -6.85
N VAL A 74 -0.49 -13.25 -7.37
CA VAL A 74 0.50 -12.31 -7.91
C VAL A 74 0.78 -12.71 -9.36
N GLU A 75 0.62 -11.79 -10.30
CA GLU A 75 0.80 -11.98 -11.75
C GLU A 75 1.94 -11.10 -12.26
N ASP A 76 2.93 -11.68 -12.93
CA ASP A 76 3.99 -10.95 -13.67
C ASP A 76 4.63 -9.76 -12.91
N VAL A 77 4.82 -9.89 -11.60
CA VAL A 77 5.50 -8.89 -10.77
C VAL A 77 6.21 -9.56 -9.61
N ASN A 78 7.41 -9.05 -9.29
CA ASN A 78 8.15 -9.47 -8.12
C ASN A 78 7.90 -8.49 -6.97
N VAL A 79 7.11 -8.93 -5.99
CA VAL A 79 6.75 -8.13 -4.82
C VAL A 79 7.78 -8.36 -3.72
N SER A 80 8.15 -7.31 -2.98
CA SER A 80 9.07 -7.44 -1.84
C SER A 80 8.33 -7.72 -0.53
N GLU A 81 7.19 -7.08 -0.33
CA GLU A 81 6.32 -7.28 0.83
C GLU A 81 4.86 -7.03 0.45
N ILE A 82 3.95 -7.81 1.03
CA ILE A 82 2.51 -7.59 0.94
C ILE A 82 1.99 -7.25 2.35
N ILE A 83 1.28 -6.13 2.44
CA ILE A 83 0.60 -5.68 3.65
C ILE A 83 -0.88 -6.03 3.50
N VAL A 84 -1.39 -6.85 4.40
CA VAL A 84 -2.82 -7.17 4.47
C VAL A 84 -3.43 -6.40 5.62
N LEU A 85 -4.44 -5.59 5.35
CA LEU A 85 -5.23 -4.88 6.35
C LEU A 85 -6.56 -5.60 6.51
N ILE A 86 -6.87 -6.01 7.72
CA ILE A 86 -8.11 -6.72 8.06
C ILE A 86 -8.88 -5.83 9.02
N SER A 87 -10.09 -5.44 8.61
CA SER A 87 -10.95 -4.52 9.33
C SER A 87 -12.26 -5.18 9.72
N GLY A 88 -12.70 -4.92 10.95
CA GLY A 88 -13.91 -5.50 11.53
C GLY A 88 -14.21 -4.88 12.88
N GLU A 89 -15.50 -4.68 13.18
CA GLU A 89 -15.94 -4.20 14.51
C GLU A 89 -15.34 -2.85 14.94
N GLY A 90 -14.95 -2.02 13.98
CA GLY A 90 -14.33 -0.71 14.23
C GLY A 90 -12.82 -0.76 14.52
N GLU A 91 -12.21 -1.94 14.46
CA GLU A 91 -10.75 -2.11 14.52
C GLU A 91 -10.17 -2.48 13.15
N THR A 92 -8.89 -2.15 12.94
CA THR A 92 -8.09 -2.59 11.80
C THR A 92 -6.79 -3.18 12.30
N LYS A 93 -6.45 -4.37 11.80
CA LYS A 93 -5.19 -5.05 12.08
C LYS A 93 -4.40 -5.19 10.80
N SER A 94 -3.08 -5.00 10.89
CA SER A 94 -2.18 -5.13 9.74
C SER A 94 -1.27 -6.34 9.89
N LEU A 95 -1.10 -7.06 8.79
CA LEU A 95 -0.23 -8.21 8.64
C LEU A 95 0.78 -7.92 7.54
N ARG A 96 2.05 -8.24 7.76
CA ARG A 96 3.10 -8.10 6.75
C ARG A 96 3.60 -9.47 6.32
N ILE A 97 3.50 -9.76 5.04
CA ILE A 97 3.98 -10.97 4.41
C ILE A 97 5.25 -10.60 3.64
N ASN A 98 6.40 -11.07 4.13
CA ASN A 98 7.71 -10.82 3.51
C ASN A 98 8.67 -12.03 3.62
N GLY A 99 8.19 -13.19 4.07
CA GLY A 99 9.02 -14.37 4.31
C GLY A 99 9.83 -14.36 5.62
N GLU A 100 9.83 -13.26 6.36
CA GLU A 100 10.63 -13.10 7.59
C GLU A 100 9.76 -13.03 8.84
N ASN A 101 8.65 -12.29 8.75
CA ASN A 101 7.72 -12.09 9.85
C ASN A 101 6.93 -13.38 10.15
N ASN A 102 6.70 -13.60 11.43
CA ASN A 102 5.79 -14.61 11.92
C ASN A 102 4.82 -13.99 12.93
N TYR A 103 3.57 -14.42 12.87
CA TYR A 103 2.56 -14.01 13.82
C TYR A 103 1.92 -15.27 14.40
N LEU A 104 1.82 -15.34 15.73
CA LEU A 104 1.29 -16.51 16.47
C LEU A 104 -0.15 -16.86 16.10
N TYR A 105 -0.84 -15.95 15.43
CA TYR A 105 -2.22 -16.10 14.99
C TYR A 105 -2.34 -16.31 13.48
N THR A 106 -1.25 -16.43 12.74
CA THR A 106 -1.28 -16.69 11.29
C THR A 106 -0.53 -17.93 10.89
N LYS A 107 -0.90 -18.50 9.74
CA LYS A 107 -0.17 -19.58 9.07
C LYS A 107 -0.40 -19.58 7.58
N ASN A 108 0.49 -20.26 6.84
CA ASN A 108 0.17 -20.65 5.47
C ASN A 108 -0.95 -21.69 5.50
N PHE A 109 -1.86 -21.67 4.53
CA PHE A 109 -3.04 -22.53 4.56
C PHE A 109 -2.72 -24.03 4.63
N ALA A 110 -1.60 -24.44 4.03
CA ALA A 110 -1.14 -25.83 4.04
C ALA A 110 -0.49 -26.26 5.37
N ASP A 111 -0.17 -25.32 6.26
CA ASP A 111 0.51 -25.62 7.52
C ASP A 111 -0.50 -26.07 8.58
N ILE A 112 -0.02 -26.91 9.50
CA ILE A 112 -0.83 -27.41 10.62
C ILE A 112 -0.87 -26.34 11.71
N ASP A 113 0.30 -25.87 12.11
CA ASP A 113 0.49 -24.98 13.26
C ASP A 113 0.49 -23.49 12.89
N TYR A 114 0.17 -22.65 13.87
CA TYR A 114 0.24 -21.19 13.77
C TYR A 114 1.58 -20.67 14.29
N GLY A 115 1.98 -19.48 13.87
CA GLY A 115 3.24 -18.87 14.31
C GLY A 115 4.45 -19.17 13.42
N GLU A 116 4.23 -19.89 12.32
CA GLU A 116 5.22 -20.10 11.27
C GLU A 116 5.38 -18.85 10.40
N LYS A 117 6.51 -18.80 9.68
CA LYS A 117 6.79 -17.71 8.74
C LYS A 117 5.82 -17.75 7.56
N LEU A 118 5.27 -16.60 7.20
CA LEU A 118 4.37 -16.49 6.05
C LEU A 118 5.17 -16.43 4.76
N ILE A 119 4.87 -17.34 3.83
CA ILE A 119 5.57 -17.46 2.56
C ILE A 119 4.95 -16.49 1.57
N LEU A 120 5.74 -15.53 1.10
CA LEU A 120 5.32 -14.60 0.05
C LEU A 120 4.98 -15.36 -1.25
N PRO A 121 3.89 -15.01 -1.97
CA PRO A 121 3.61 -15.59 -3.27
C PRO A 121 4.72 -15.20 -4.25
N SER A 122 5.16 -16.15 -5.08
CA SER A 122 6.07 -15.86 -6.19
C SER A 122 5.30 -15.27 -7.37
N ALA A 123 6.02 -14.65 -8.32
CA ALA A 123 5.42 -14.20 -9.58
C ALA A 123 4.64 -15.35 -10.26
N ASP A 124 3.46 -15.03 -10.78
CA ASP A 124 2.52 -15.95 -11.44
C ASP A 124 2.01 -17.09 -10.54
N THR A 125 1.94 -16.85 -9.23
CA THR A 125 1.43 -17.83 -8.27
C THR A 125 0.44 -17.22 -7.27
N GLY A 126 -0.39 -18.09 -6.70
CA GLY A 126 -1.26 -17.76 -5.59
C GLY A 126 -0.84 -18.46 -4.30
N LYS A 127 -1.03 -17.79 -3.16
CA LYS A 127 -0.89 -18.38 -1.84
C LYS A 127 -2.10 -18.05 -0.98
N SER A 128 -2.53 -19.04 -0.20
CA SER A 128 -3.63 -18.89 0.75
C SER A 128 -3.07 -18.93 2.17
N TYR A 129 -3.73 -18.19 3.05
CA TYR A 129 -3.33 -17.98 4.43
C TYR A 129 -4.53 -18.16 5.34
N SER A 130 -4.24 -18.50 6.59
CA SER A 130 -5.23 -18.61 7.65
C SER A 130 -4.85 -17.74 8.83
N VAL A 131 -5.84 -17.06 9.40
CA VAL A 131 -5.72 -16.19 10.56
C VAL A 131 -6.69 -16.66 11.63
N ASN A 132 -6.17 -16.95 12.82
CA ASN A 132 -6.96 -17.23 14.00
C ASN A 132 -7.43 -15.90 14.61
N THR A 133 -8.73 -15.62 14.47
CA THR A 133 -9.35 -14.38 14.93
C THR A 133 -9.77 -14.40 16.39
N SER A 134 -9.48 -15.47 17.12
CA SER A 134 -9.70 -15.59 18.56
C SER A 134 -8.43 -15.45 19.39
N HIS A 135 -7.28 -15.28 18.75
CA HIS A 135 -6.01 -15.12 19.44
C HIS A 135 -5.96 -13.79 20.21
N ALA A 136 -5.21 -13.73 21.32
CA ALA A 136 -5.16 -12.53 22.17
C ALA A 136 -4.69 -11.27 21.39
N ASP A 137 -3.71 -11.45 20.50
CA ASP A 137 -3.14 -10.37 19.68
C ASP A 137 -3.97 -9.99 18.45
N PHE A 138 -4.91 -10.86 18.06
CA PHE A 138 -5.81 -10.67 16.92
C PHE A 138 -7.18 -11.22 17.30
N LYS A 139 -7.98 -10.37 17.96
CA LYS A 139 -9.34 -10.70 18.34
C LYS A 139 -10.32 -9.91 17.49
N MET A 140 -11.06 -10.61 16.63
CA MET A 140 -12.15 -10.08 15.82
C MET A 140 -13.24 -11.13 15.71
N ASP A 141 -14.46 -10.77 16.11
CA ASP A 141 -15.62 -11.65 16.03
C ASP A 141 -16.34 -11.53 14.67
N LYS A 142 -16.12 -10.43 13.95
CA LYS A 142 -16.60 -10.17 12.59
C LYS A 142 -15.51 -9.51 11.73
N ILE A 143 -15.53 -9.79 10.43
CA ILE A 143 -14.66 -9.16 9.45
C ILE A 143 -15.54 -8.50 8.39
N ASP A 144 -15.30 -7.22 8.15
CA ASP A 144 -16.10 -6.40 7.24
C ASP A 144 -15.35 -6.13 5.93
N LEU A 145 -14.02 -5.95 6.01
CA LEU A 145 -13.19 -5.53 4.90
C LEU A 145 -11.78 -6.14 5.01
N ILE A 146 -11.25 -6.60 3.89
CA ILE A 146 -9.84 -7.00 3.74
C ILE A 146 -9.26 -6.18 2.59
N GLU A 147 -8.15 -5.51 2.84
CA GLU A 147 -7.41 -4.72 1.85
C GLU A 147 -6.00 -5.27 1.73
N ILE A 148 -5.44 -5.21 0.53
CA ILE A 148 -4.03 -5.52 0.28
C ILE A 148 -3.32 -4.30 -0.23
N GLY A 149 -2.16 -4.01 0.33
CA GLY A 149 -1.19 -3.05 -0.19
C GLY A 149 0.14 -3.76 -0.42
N ILE A 150 0.98 -3.21 -1.28
CA ILE A 150 2.22 -3.87 -1.68
C ILE A 150 3.42 -2.93 -1.56
N ILE A 151 4.59 -3.52 -1.41
CA ILE A 151 5.87 -2.83 -1.49
C ILE A 151 6.68 -3.47 -2.62
N ILE A 152 7.06 -2.66 -3.61
CA ILE A 152 7.91 -3.06 -4.73
C ILE A 152 9.25 -2.35 -4.57
N GLY A 153 10.30 -3.12 -4.24
CA GLY A 153 11.62 -2.55 -3.94
C GLY A 153 11.59 -1.74 -2.65
N LYS A 154 11.61 -0.40 -2.74
CA LYS A 154 11.51 0.52 -1.59
C LYS A 154 10.22 1.33 -1.58
N GLU A 155 9.42 1.25 -2.65
CA GLU A 155 8.23 2.07 -2.81
C GLU A 155 7.02 1.35 -2.21
N LYS A 156 6.30 2.07 -1.35
CA LYS A 156 5.03 1.59 -0.78
C LYS A 156 3.90 2.01 -1.70
N CYS A 157 3.26 1.05 -2.32
CA CYS A 157 2.06 1.29 -3.12
C CYS A 157 0.83 1.43 -2.22
N ASP A 158 -0.16 2.18 -2.72
CA ASP A 158 -1.48 2.26 -2.12
C ASP A 158 -2.20 0.90 -2.19
N ILE A 159 -3.40 0.81 -1.62
CA ILE A 159 -4.23 -0.41 -1.61
C ILE A 159 -4.42 -0.90 -3.05
N SER A 160 -3.93 -2.09 -3.39
CA SER A 160 -4.00 -2.67 -4.74
C SER A 160 -5.33 -3.40 -5.01
N ASP A 161 -5.93 -4.02 -3.99
CA ASP A 161 -7.21 -4.69 -4.10
C ASP A 161 -7.90 -4.78 -2.74
N PHE A 162 -9.21 -5.01 -2.74
CA PHE A 162 -10.00 -5.15 -1.53
C PHE A 162 -11.22 -6.06 -1.71
N ILE A 163 -11.60 -6.73 -0.63
CA ILE A 163 -12.86 -7.47 -0.53
C ILE A 163 -13.66 -6.87 0.62
N SER A 164 -14.79 -6.25 0.26
CA SER A 164 -15.82 -5.84 1.21
C SER A 164 -16.87 -6.93 1.38
N SER A 165 -17.43 -7.09 2.59
CA SER A 165 -18.45 -8.09 2.90
C SER A 165 -17.93 -9.53 2.79
N VAL A 166 -16.97 -9.88 3.65
CA VAL A 166 -16.37 -11.23 3.69
C VAL A 166 -17.43 -12.27 4.08
N ASP A 167 -17.67 -13.22 3.18
CA ASP A 167 -18.68 -14.27 3.34
C ASP A 167 -18.31 -15.31 4.40
N ASP A 168 -19.32 -16.01 4.94
CA ASP A 168 -19.09 -17.17 5.78
C ASP A 168 -18.56 -18.33 4.93
N CYS A 169 -17.47 -18.97 5.35
CA CYS A 169 -16.87 -20.08 4.62
C CYS A 169 -17.84 -21.24 4.32
N ARG A 170 -18.94 -21.37 5.08
CA ARG A 170 -19.98 -22.38 4.86
C ARG A 170 -20.87 -22.11 3.65
N LEU A 171 -20.85 -20.88 3.12
CA LEU A 171 -21.65 -20.48 1.95
C LEU A 171 -20.92 -20.71 0.62
N LEU A 172 -19.64 -21.08 0.67
CA LEU A 172 -18.78 -21.29 -0.51
C LEU A 172 -18.71 -22.77 -0.96
N VAL A 173 -19.62 -23.62 -0.47
CA VAL A 173 -19.69 -25.06 -0.76
C VAL A 173 -20.60 -25.33 -1.95
#